data_AF-A0A1H9H2A0-F1
#
_entry.id   AF-A0A1H9H2A0-F1
#
_cell.length_a   1.000
_cell.length_b   1.000
_cell.length_c   1.000
_cell.angle_alpha   90.00
_cell.angle_beta   90.00
_cell.angle_gamma   90.00
#
_symmetry.space_group_name_H-M   'P 1'
#
loop_
_entity.id
_entity.type
_entity.pdbx_description
1 polymer ?
#
loop_
_entity_poly.entity_id
_entity_poly.type
_entity_poly.pdbx_seq_one_letter_code
_entity_poly.pdbx_strand_id
1 'polypeptide(L)'
;MKYSDEEVKKAAEVLFPECRKYETSIRCNENILGTNDDETYSYDIFILKKGKKIEVATLRNKHVSDALKTLLKTYGYCRISTPQQSIDRQIRNIKAAYPNAYIVQEAFTGTKMDRPEWKKLMKNIAPGDIIVFDSVSRMSRNADEGVETYFELYEKRIQLVFLKEPYINTEVYAENMKDKIELQGTDEDEIFKGLNNYFRKLAEKQIRIAFDQAEKEVQDLHQRTKEGIQTARLNGKQIGQRRGNKLTVKKEAPAKDIIMKHSKTFNGTLSDIECIKLTGLSRNTYYKYKSELKASEENS
;
A
#
# COMPACT_ATOMS: atom_id res chain seq x y z
N MET A 1 -27.10 -17.79 7.00
CA MET A 1 -26.30 -18.16 5.78
C MET A 1 -25.55 -19.50 5.98
N LYS A 2 -25.54 -20.41 5.00
CA LYS A 2 -24.78 -21.68 5.06
C LYS A 2 -23.34 -21.49 4.57
N TYR A 3 -22.34 -21.81 5.39
CA TYR A 3 -20.93 -21.89 4.98
C TYR A 3 -20.62 -23.16 4.18
N SER A 4 -19.66 -23.05 3.26
CA SER A 4 -19.12 -24.18 2.50
C SER A 4 -18.23 -25.08 3.37
N ASP A 5 -18.09 -26.35 2.99
CA ASP A 5 -17.21 -27.30 3.69
C ASP A 5 -15.76 -26.82 3.75
N GLU A 6 -15.29 -26.07 2.75
CA GLU A 6 -13.92 -25.52 2.74
C GLU A 6 -13.75 -24.39 3.77
N GLU A 7 -14.74 -23.51 3.90
CA GLU A 7 -14.77 -22.45 4.92
C GLU A 7 -14.83 -23.04 6.33
N VAL A 8 -15.69 -24.03 6.55
CA VAL A 8 -15.82 -24.72 7.83
C VAL A 8 -14.54 -25.48 8.18
N LYS A 9 -13.88 -26.09 7.18
CA LYS A 9 -12.57 -26.75 7.38
C LYS A 9 -11.50 -25.75 7.79
N LYS A 10 -11.40 -24.60 7.11
CA LYS A 10 -10.45 -23.53 7.48
C LYS A 10 -10.71 -23.02 8.90
N ALA A 11 -11.96 -22.79 9.27
CA ALA A 11 -12.35 -22.44 10.62
C ALA A 11 -11.96 -23.53 11.64
N ALA A 12 -12.21 -24.80 11.33
CA ALA A 12 -11.84 -25.93 12.17
C ALA A 12 -10.32 -26.02 12.40
N GLU A 13 -9.51 -25.77 11.38
CA GLU A 13 -8.05 -25.75 11.47
C GLU A 13 -7.50 -24.57 12.30
N VAL A 14 -8.26 -23.47 12.38
CA VAL A 14 -7.95 -22.35 13.29
C VAL A 14 -8.25 -22.73 14.73
N LEU A 15 -9.45 -23.25 14.98
CA LEU A 15 -9.96 -23.53 16.32
C LEU A 15 -9.34 -24.79 16.95
N PHE A 16 -9.07 -25.81 16.12
CA PHE A 16 -8.62 -27.13 16.56
C PHE A 16 -7.37 -27.56 15.76
N PRO A 17 -6.17 -27.39 16.32
CA PRO A 17 -4.91 -27.69 15.62
C PRO A 17 -4.77 -29.14 15.14
N GLU A 18 -5.46 -30.11 15.75
CA GLU A 18 -5.52 -31.49 15.23
C GLU A 18 -6.10 -31.61 13.82
N CYS A 19 -7.05 -30.74 13.44
CA CYS A 19 -7.66 -30.76 12.11
C CYS A 19 -6.65 -30.49 10.99
N ARG A 20 -5.51 -29.85 11.29
CA ARG A 20 -4.40 -29.65 10.34
C ARG A 20 -3.58 -30.92 10.08
N LYS A 21 -3.62 -31.88 11.00
CA LYS A 21 -2.75 -33.07 11.00
C LYS A 21 -3.42 -34.31 10.43
N TYR A 22 -4.75 -34.32 10.36
CA TYR A 22 -5.55 -35.49 9.98
C TYR A 22 -6.55 -35.13 8.89
N GLU A 23 -6.96 -36.13 8.12
CA GLU A 23 -8.05 -35.97 7.16
C GLU A 23 -9.33 -35.57 7.91
N THR A 24 -9.94 -34.47 7.49
CA THR A 24 -11.09 -33.84 8.15
C THR A 24 -12.32 -33.97 7.25
N SER A 25 -13.41 -34.50 7.80
CA SER A 25 -14.72 -34.58 7.14
C SER A 25 -15.75 -33.79 7.94
N ILE A 26 -16.68 -33.13 7.24
CA ILE A 26 -17.67 -32.25 7.85
C ILE A 26 -19.06 -32.80 7.59
N ARG A 27 -19.94 -32.74 8.59
CA ARG A 27 -21.38 -32.98 8.42
C ARG A 27 -22.10 -31.68 8.77
N CYS A 28 -22.80 -31.12 7.79
CA CYS A 28 -23.68 -29.98 8.01
C CYS A 28 -25.05 -30.47 8.47
N ASN A 29 -25.56 -29.89 9.54
CA ASN A 29 -26.93 -30.08 10.01
C ASN A 29 -27.68 -28.74 9.97
N GLU A 30 -28.93 -28.78 9.55
CA GLU A 30 -29.81 -27.62 9.51
C GLU A 30 -30.75 -27.67 10.72
N ASN A 31 -30.76 -26.59 11.50
CA ASN A 31 -31.57 -26.45 12.69
C ASN A 31 -32.80 -25.59 12.38
N ILE A 32 -33.91 -26.26 12.07
CA ILE A 32 -35.17 -25.67 11.62
C ILE A 32 -35.81 -24.74 12.69
N LEU A 33 -35.38 -24.88 13.95
CA LEU A 33 -35.85 -24.06 15.08
C LEU A 33 -34.96 -22.84 15.38
N GLY A 34 -33.87 -22.63 14.64
CA GLY A 34 -32.97 -21.50 14.84
C GLY A 34 -33.70 -20.18 14.58
N THR A 35 -33.76 -19.29 15.57
CA THR A 35 -34.48 -18.01 15.43
C THR A 35 -33.69 -16.96 14.66
N ASN A 36 -32.38 -17.17 14.50
CA ASN A 36 -31.45 -16.22 13.90
C ASN A 36 -30.42 -16.96 13.02
N ASP A 37 -29.81 -16.22 12.09
CA ASP A 37 -28.89 -16.72 11.06
C ASP A 37 -27.63 -17.43 11.62
N ASP A 38 -27.26 -17.13 12.87
CA ASP A 38 -26.14 -17.74 13.62
C ASP A 38 -26.47 -19.13 14.19
N GLU A 39 -27.76 -19.47 14.30
CA GLU A 39 -28.24 -20.72 14.90
C GLU A 39 -28.84 -21.70 13.89
N THR A 40 -29.03 -21.25 12.64
CA THR A 40 -29.66 -22.02 11.56
C THR A 40 -28.85 -23.23 11.11
N TYR A 41 -27.52 -23.17 11.15
CA TYR A 41 -26.65 -24.27 10.73
C TYR A 41 -25.63 -24.64 11.81
N SER A 42 -25.42 -25.95 11.97
CA SER A 42 -24.32 -26.51 12.74
C SER A 42 -23.49 -27.48 11.91
N TYR A 43 -22.22 -27.61 12.29
CA TYR A 43 -21.23 -28.37 11.55
C TYR A 43 -20.48 -29.31 12.50
N ASP A 44 -20.73 -30.60 12.36
CA ASP A 44 -19.98 -31.62 13.09
C ASP A 44 -18.67 -31.90 12.34
N ILE A 45 -17.55 -31.72 13.04
CA ILE A 45 -16.21 -31.89 12.49
C ILE A 45 -15.68 -33.23 12.97
N PHE A 46 -15.24 -34.05 12.02
CA PHE A 46 -14.61 -35.33 12.31
C PHE A 46 -13.22 -35.40 11.71
N ILE A 47 -12.28 -36.00 12.44
CA ILE A 47 -10.95 -36.34 11.94
C ILE A 47 -10.79 -37.86 11.82
N LEU A 48 -10.01 -38.31 10.83
CA LEU A 48 -9.61 -39.70 10.70
C LEU A 48 -8.23 -39.92 11.34
N LYS A 49 -8.20 -40.62 12.48
CA LYS A 49 -6.96 -40.92 13.22
C LYS A 49 -6.83 -42.42 13.43
N LYS A 50 -5.77 -43.01 12.87
CA LYS A 50 -5.50 -44.46 12.94
C LYS A 50 -6.70 -45.32 12.45
N GLY A 51 -7.35 -44.89 11.36
CA GLY A 51 -8.50 -45.59 10.79
C GLY A 51 -9.81 -45.44 11.57
N LYS A 52 -9.84 -44.67 12.67
CA LYS A 52 -11.05 -44.36 13.42
C LYS A 52 -11.50 -42.92 13.13
N LYS A 53 -12.80 -42.75 12.84
CA LYS A 53 -13.44 -41.45 12.72
C LYS A 53 -13.75 -40.94 14.12
N ILE A 54 -13.17 -39.80 14.48
CA ILE A 54 -13.30 -39.17 15.80
C ILE A 54 -13.96 -37.82 15.61
N GLU A 55 -15.04 -37.58 16.34
CA GLU A 55 -15.67 -36.25 16.40
C GLU A 55 -14.81 -35.31 17.25
N VAL A 56 -14.50 -34.14 16.69
CA VAL A 56 -13.67 -33.12 17.34
C VAL A 56 -14.55 -32.09 18.01
N ALA A 57 -15.55 -31.57 17.30
CA ALA A 57 -16.44 -30.52 17.77
C ALA A 57 -17.65 -30.34 16.85
N THR A 58 -18.69 -29.72 17.39
CA THR A 58 -19.79 -29.13 16.61
C THR A 58 -19.65 -27.60 16.61
N LEU A 59 -19.53 -26.99 15.43
CA LEU A 59 -19.48 -25.54 15.26
C LEU A 59 -20.86 -24.99 14.88
N ARG A 60 -21.16 -23.76 15.31
CA ARG A 60 -22.28 -22.97 14.79
C ARG A 60 -21.74 -21.93 13.81
N ASN A 61 -22.62 -21.31 13.03
CA ASN A 61 -22.27 -20.23 12.10
C ASN A 61 -21.42 -19.12 12.73
N LYS A 62 -21.73 -18.71 13.96
CA LYS A 62 -20.93 -17.74 14.71
C LYS A 62 -19.48 -18.18 14.92
N HIS A 63 -19.26 -19.44 15.33
CA HIS A 63 -17.91 -19.97 15.55
C HIS A 63 -17.10 -20.00 14.25
N VAL A 64 -17.75 -20.37 13.13
CA VAL A 64 -17.13 -20.40 11.80
C VAL A 64 -16.77 -18.97 11.37
N SER A 65 -17.70 -18.02 11.50
CA SER A 65 -17.48 -16.61 11.18
C SER A 65 -16.29 -16.02 11.95
N ASP A 66 -16.27 -16.21 13.27
CA ASP A 66 -15.25 -15.64 14.13
C ASP A 66 -13.87 -16.25 13.83
N ALA A 67 -13.80 -17.57 13.61
CA ALA A 67 -12.56 -18.22 13.23
C ALA A 67 -12.04 -17.75 11.87
N LEU A 68 -12.91 -17.62 10.86
CA LEU A 68 -12.52 -17.10 9.55
C LEU A 68 -12.04 -15.64 9.63
N LYS A 69 -12.67 -14.81 10.47
CA LYS A 69 -12.20 -13.43 10.71
C LYS A 69 -10.77 -13.38 11.25
N THR A 70 -10.36 -14.35 12.07
CA THR A 70 -8.97 -14.40 12.58
C THR A 70 -7.94 -14.79 11.52
N LEU A 71 -8.37 -15.37 10.39
CA LEU A 71 -7.49 -15.65 9.24
C LEU A 71 -7.29 -14.44 8.33
N LEU A 72 -8.14 -13.42 8.45
CA LEU A 72 -8.07 -12.23 7.59
C LEU A 72 -6.81 -11.45 7.92
N LYS A 73 -5.99 -11.21 6.90
CA LYS A 73 -4.80 -10.40 7.04
C LYS A 73 -5.12 -8.96 6.73
N THR A 74 -4.63 -8.07 7.57
CA THR A 74 -4.66 -6.63 7.30
C THR A 74 -3.31 -6.19 6.78
N TYR A 75 -3.30 -5.52 5.64
CA TYR A 75 -2.13 -4.91 5.03
C TYR A 75 -2.27 -3.39 5.07
N GLY A 76 -1.22 -2.68 5.48
CA GLY A 76 -1.14 -1.23 5.35
C GLY A 76 -0.27 -0.86 4.17
N TYR A 77 -0.81 -0.20 3.15
CA TYR A 77 -0.02 0.21 1.98
C TYR A 77 0.35 1.69 2.06
N CYS A 78 1.64 1.96 2.23
CA CYS A 78 2.21 3.30 2.28
C CYS A 78 2.99 3.60 1.00
N ARG A 79 2.74 4.75 0.39
CA ARG A 79 3.43 5.17 -0.85
C ARG A 79 3.89 6.62 -0.75
N ILE A 80 5.12 6.89 -1.18
CA ILE A 80 5.68 8.24 -1.28
C ILE A 80 6.25 8.49 -2.68
N SER A 81 6.17 9.74 -3.15
CA SER A 81 6.71 10.16 -4.45
C SER A 81 8.13 10.72 -4.37
N THR A 82 8.54 11.18 -3.19
CA THR A 82 9.89 11.68 -2.91
C THR A 82 10.32 11.27 -1.49
N PRO A 83 11.62 11.02 -1.24
CA PRO A 83 12.14 10.66 0.09
C PRO A 83 11.86 11.71 1.17
N GLN A 84 11.57 12.95 0.76
CA GLN A 84 11.24 14.05 1.67
C GLN A 84 9.85 13.90 2.31
N GLN A 85 8.96 13.09 1.73
CA GLN A 85 7.65 12.81 2.32
C GLN A 85 7.78 11.84 3.49
N SER A 86 7.19 12.18 4.63
CA SER A 86 7.19 11.29 5.80
C SER A 86 6.29 10.08 5.58
N ILE A 87 6.89 8.97 5.17
CA ILE A 87 6.24 7.66 5.13
C ILE A 87 5.82 7.22 6.55
N ASP A 88 6.62 7.58 7.55
CA ASP A 88 6.36 7.28 8.96
C ASP A 88 5.02 7.82 9.46
N ARG A 89 4.58 8.99 8.96
CA ARG A 89 3.25 9.53 9.28
C ARG A 89 2.15 8.59 8.82
N GLN A 90 2.25 8.05 7.60
CA GLN A 90 1.26 7.12 7.05
C GLN A 90 1.24 5.82 7.86
N ILE A 91 2.43 5.28 8.18
CA ILE A 91 2.59 4.07 8.99
C ILE A 91 1.93 4.27 10.35
N ARG A 92 2.19 5.40 11.01
CA ARG A 92 1.61 5.74 12.31
C ARG A 92 0.08 5.79 12.24
N ASN A 93 -0.48 6.48 11.24
CA ASN A 93 -1.93 6.59 11.09
C ASN A 93 -2.58 5.21 10.88
N ILE A 94 -1.98 4.38 10.02
CA ILE A 94 -2.47 3.01 9.77
C ILE A 94 -2.34 2.15 11.03
N LYS A 95 -1.20 2.17 11.71
CA LYS A 95 -0.98 1.39 12.93
C LYS A 95 -1.84 1.84 14.10
N ALA A 96 -2.26 3.11 14.15
CA ALA A 96 -3.19 3.59 15.17
C ALA A 96 -4.59 2.99 14.99
N ALA A 97 -5.06 2.85 13.75
CA ALA A 97 -6.36 2.24 13.45
C ALA A 97 -6.30 0.70 13.38
N TYR A 98 -5.20 0.15 12.85
CA TYR A 98 -4.98 -1.29 12.64
C TYR A 98 -3.58 -1.69 13.16
N PRO A 99 -3.43 -1.90 14.48
CA PRO A 99 -2.13 -2.19 15.10
C PRO A 99 -1.40 -3.41 14.52
N ASN A 100 -2.17 -4.43 14.12
CA ASN A 100 -1.64 -5.68 13.58
C ASN A 100 -1.40 -5.65 12.06
N ALA A 101 -1.64 -4.53 11.38
CA ALA A 101 -1.47 -4.44 9.94
C ALA A 101 -0.02 -4.70 9.50
N TYR A 102 0.17 -5.52 8.47
CA TYR A 102 1.45 -5.71 7.82
C TYR A 102 1.75 -4.55 6.88
N ILE A 103 2.80 -3.78 7.15
CA ILE A 103 3.09 -2.54 6.43
C ILE A 103 3.92 -2.83 5.17
N VAL A 104 3.37 -2.47 4.02
CA VAL A 104 4.00 -2.49 2.71
C VAL A 104 4.38 -1.06 2.34
N GLN A 105 5.67 -0.82 2.07
CA GLN A 105 6.20 0.51 1.79
C GLN A 105 6.70 0.58 0.34
N GLU A 106 6.18 1.54 -0.43
CA GLU A 106 6.55 1.75 -1.82
C GLU A 106 7.19 3.13 -2.00
N ALA A 107 8.44 3.15 -2.42
CA ALA A 107 9.18 4.37 -2.74
C ALA A 107 9.11 4.63 -4.25
N PHE A 108 8.14 5.44 -4.67
CA PHE A 108 7.92 5.75 -6.08
C PHE A 108 8.70 7.00 -6.47
N THR A 109 9.91 6.87 -7.01
CA THR A 109 10.55 7.99 -7.71
C THR A 109 9.81 8.22 -9.02
N GLY A 110 9.25 9.41 -9.26
CA GLY A 110 8.34 9.74 -10.37
C GLY A 110 8.71 9.31 -11.80
N THR A 111 9.93 8.79 -12.03
CA THR A 111 10.47 8.24 -13.27
C THR A 111 10.26 6.74 -13.48
N LYS A 112 9.91 5.94 -12.45
CA LYS A 112 9.65 4.51 -12.60
C LYS A 112 8.16 4.23 -12.37
N MET A 113 7.47 3.80 -13.42
CA MET A 113 6.08 3.34 -13.37
C MET A 113 5.90 2.01 -12.62
N ASP A 114 7.00 1.36 -12.23
CA ASP A 114 6.94 0.04 -11.62
C ASP A 114 6.61 0.13 -10.12
N ARG A 115 5.63 -0.68 -9.70
CA ARG A 115 5.16 -0.83 -8.31
C ARG A 115 5.47 -2.25 -7.81
N PRO A 116 6.74 -2.57 -7.55
CA PRO A 116 7.16 -3.94 -7.21
C PRO A 116 6.52 -4.44 -5.91
N GLU A 117 6.39 -3.59 -4.89
CA GLU A 117 5.81 -4.00 -3.61
C GLU A 117 4.28 -4.14 -3.71
N TRP A 118 3.63 -3.29 -4.51
CA TRP A 118 2.23 -3.50 -4.88
C TRP A 118 2.01 -4.85 -5.57
N LYS A 119 2.83 -5.18 -6.59
CA LYS A 119 2.74 -6.45 -7.31
C LYS A 119 2.96 -7.66 -6.40
N LYS A 120 3.87 -7.57 -5.42
CA LYS A 120 4.07 -8.62 -4.41
C LYS A 120 2.85 -8.76 -3.50
N LEU A 121 2.29 -7.64 -3.03
CA LEU A 121 1.06 -7.65 -2.23
C LEU A 121 -0.09 -8.32 -2.99
N MET A 122 -0.29 -7.96 -4.26
CA MET A 122 -1.34 -8.55 -5.11
C MET A 122 -1.19 -10.06 -5.33
N LYS A 123 0.02 -10.62 -5.23
CA LYS A 123 0.25 -12.07 -5.32
C LYS A 123 -0.07 -12.81 -4.02
N ASN A 124 0.02 -12.13 -2.88
CA ASN A 124 -0.11 -12.74 -1.55
C ASN A 124 -1.46 -12.49 -0.89
N ILE A 125 -2.24 -11.53 -1.40
CA ILE A 125 -3.53 -11.16 -0.85
C ILE A 125 -4.60 -12.18 -1.21
N ALA A 126 -5.44 -12.53 -0.25
CA ALA A 126 -6.54 -13.46 -0.42
C ALA A 126 -7.90 -12.74 -0.33
N PRO A 127 -8.97 -13.33 -0.90
CA PRO A 127 -10.34 -12.87 -0.66
C PRO A 127 -10.63 -12.74 0.85
N GLY A 128 -11.21 -11.60 1.26
CA GLY A 128 -11.50 -11.26 2.64
C GLY A 128 -10.40 -10.47 3.35
N ASP A 129 -9.17 -10.44 2.82
CA ASP A 129 -8.10 -9.61 3.37
C ASP A 129 -8.42 -8.11 3.23
N ILE A 130 -7.79 -7.31 4.09
CA ILE A 130 -8.01 -5.87 4.19
C ILE A 130 -6.75 -5.13 3.71
N ILE A 131 -6.91 -4.16 2.82
CA ILE A 131 -5.87 -3.17 2.50
C ILE A 131 -6.27 -1.81 3.06
N VAL A 132 -5.43 -1.27 3.93
CA VAL A 132 -5.59 0.03 4.56
C VAL A 132 -4.66 1.04 3.92
N PHE A 133 -5.20 2.19 3.54
CA PHE A 133 -4.48 3.33 2.98
C PHE A 133 -4.70 4.56 3.86
N ASP A 134 -3.66 5.40 4.00
CA ASP A 134 -3.80 6.72 4.65
C ASP A 134 -4.78 7.64 3.89
N SER A 135 -4.81 7.55 2.55
CA SER A 135 -5.71 8.31 1.68
C SER A 135 -5.77 7.69 0.28
N VAL A 136 -6.79 8.01 -0.52
CA VAL A 136 -6.94 7.56 -1.93
C VAL A 136 -5.69 7.77 -2.79
N SER A 137 -4.98 8.90 -2.61
CA SER A 137 -3.74 9.21 -3.35
C SER A 137 -2.57 8.26 -3.06
N ARG A 138 -2.70 7.34 -2.10
CA ARG A 138 -1.72 6.25 -1.87
C ARG A 138 -1.99 5.04 -2.73
N MET A 139 -3.25 4.80 -3.10
CA MET A 139 -3.63 3.70 -3.99
C MET A 139 -3.29 4.01 -5.45
N SER A 140 -3.72 5.17 -5.96
CA SER A 140 -3.53 5.59 -7.35
C SER A 140 -3.17 7.08 -7.45
N ARG A 141 -2.65 7.52 -8.61
CA ARG A 141 -2.27 8.92 -8.87
C ARG A 141 -3.31 9.70 -9.67
N ASN A 142 -4.08 8.99 -10.49
CA ASN A 142 -5.14 9.55 -11.32
C ASN A 142 -6.45 8.82 -10.97
N ALA A 143 -7.57 9.47 -11.22
CA ALA A 143 -8.87 8.93 -10.89
C ALA A 143 -9.26 7.70 -11.71
N ASP A 144 -8.87 7.64 -12.99
CA ASP A 144 -9.23 6.51 -13.86
C ASP A 144 -8.61 5.18 -13.36
N GLU A 145 -7.29 5.14 -13.18
CA GLU A 145 -6.57 3.99 -12.60
C GLU A 145 -7.07 3.71 -11.17
N GLY A 146 -7.42 4.75 -10.41
CA GLY A 146 -7.94 4.62 -9.05
C GLY A 146 -9.29 3.89 -9.00
N VAL A 147 -10.22 4.30 -9.84
CA VAL A 147 -11.55 3.67 -9.95
C VAL A 147 -11.43 2.24 -10.46
N GLU A 148 -10.64 2.01 -11.50
CA GLU A 148 -10.41 0.66 -12.06
C GLU A 148 -9.83 -0.29 -11.00
N THR A 149 -8.75 0.13 -10.33
CA THR A 149 -8.11 -0.67 -9.27
C THR A 149 -9.06 -0.92 -8.10
N TYR A 150 -9.88 0.07 -7.73
CA TYR A 150 -10.84 -0.06 -6.64
C TYR A 150 -11.82 -1.21 -6.94
N PHE A 151 -12.45 -1.19 -8.12
CA PHE A 151 -13.44 -2.20 -8.49
C PHE A 151 -12.80 -3.57 -8.74
N GLU A 152 -11.60 -3.63 -9.31
CA GLU A 152 -10.86 -4.89 -9.47
C GLU A 152 -10.63 -5.59 -8.12
N LEU A 153 -10.20 -4.84 -7.09
CA LEU A 153 -9.97 -5.39 -5.76
C LEU A 153 -11.28 -5.75 -5.06
N TYR A 154 -12.31 -4.92 -5.22
CA TYR A 154 -13.63 -5.21 -4.68
C TYR A 154 -14.22 -6.50 -5.27
N GLU A 155 -14.12 -6.71 -6.58
CA GLU A 155 -14.57 -7.93 -7.25
C GLU A 155 -13.78 -9.17 -6.79
N LYS A 156 -12.50 -9.00 -6.42
CA LYS A 156 -11.68 -10.03 -5.75
C LYS A 156 -12.05 -10.25 -4.26
N ARG A 157 -13.09 -9.58 -3.76
CA ARG A 157 -13.55 -9.59 -2.36
C ARG A 157 -12.49 -9.10 -1.38
N ILE A 158 -11.64 -8.18 -1.80
CA ILE A 158 -10.65 -7.53 -0.94
C ILE A 158 -11.32 -6.29 -0.34
N GLN A 159 -11.18 -6.13 0.98
CA GLN A 159 -11.71 -4.96 1.66
C GLN A 159 -10.72 -3.79 1.54
N LEU A 160 -11.18 -2.65 1.05
CA LEU A 160 -10.41 -1.42 0.98
C LEU A 160 -10.87 -0.45 2.06
N VAL A 161 -9.90 0.09 2.79
CA VAL A 161 -10.10 1.07 3.85
C VAL A 161 -9.23 2.30 3.58
N PHE A 162 -9.85 3.47 3.51
CA PHE A 162 -9.21 4.77 3.36
C PHE A 162 -9.45 5.59 4.62
N LEU A 163 -8.38 5.90 5.37
CA LEU A 163 -8.52 6.55 6.68
C LEU A 163 -9.06 7.98 6.58
N LYS A 164 -8.73 8.72 5.52
CA LYS A 164 -9.21 10.10 5.29
C LYS A 164 -10.53 10.17 4.52
N GLU A 165 -10.83 9.15 3.72
CA GLU A 165 -12.03 9.08 2.90
C GLU A 165 -12.88 7.86 3.28
N PRO A 166 -13.34 7.71 4.55
CA PRO A 166 -14.00 6.47 5.00
C PRO A 166 -15.35 6.20 4.30
N TYR A 167 -15.98 7.24 3.74
CA TYR A 167 -17.25 7.14 3.03
C TYR A 167 -17.17 6.33 1.72
N ILE A 168 -15.96 6.10 1.20
CA ILE A 168 -15.73 5.24 0.03
C ILE A 168 -15.13 3.88 0.43
N ASN A 169 -15.15 3.50 1.71
CA ASN A 169 -14.71 2.16 2.10
C ASN A 169 -15.61 1.10 1.47
N THR A 170 -15.03 -0.04 1.13
CA THR A 170 -15.78 -1.16 0.53
C THR A 170 -16.91 -1.69 1.41
N GLU A 171 -16.80 -1.56 2.73
CA GLU A 171 -17.85 -1.92 3.69
C GLU A 171 -19.09 -1.04 3.52
N VAL A 172 -18.92 0.28 3.43
CA VAL A 172 -20.01 1.24 3.19
C VAL A 172 -20.71 0.90 1.87
N TYR A 173 -19.94 0.55 0.84
CA TYR A 173 -20.52 0.13 -0.44
C TYR A 173 -21.32 -1.17 -0.32
N ALA A 174 -20.80 -2.16 0.42
CA ALA A 174 -21.47 -3.45 0.63
C ALA A 174 -22.76 -3.32 1.47
N GLU A 175 -22.77 -2.49 2.51
CA GLU A 175 -23.96 -2.18 3.32
C GLU A 175 -25.06 -1.54 2.48
N ASN A 176 -24.72 -0.53 1.68
CA ASN A 176 -25.67 0.13 0.79
C ASN A 176 -26.27 -0.80 -0.29
N MET A 177 -25.57 -1.90 -0.62
CA MET A 177 -26.09 -2.96 -1.50
C MET A 177 -26.96 -3.98 -0.75
N LYS A 178 -26.66 -4.31 0.51
CA LYS A 178 -27.40 -5.31 1.30
C LYS A 178 -28.71 -4.76 1.88
N ASP A 179 -28.67 -3.56 2.45
CA ASP A 179 -29.79 -2.97 3.22
C ASP A 179 -31.02 -2.60 2.38
N LYS A 180 -30.96 -2.75 1.05
CA LYS A 180 -32.10 -2.48 0.16
C LYS A 180 -32.61 -3.72 -0.59
N ILE A 181 -31.99 -4.87 -0.36
CA ILE A 181 -32.43 -6.18 -0.87
C ILE A 181 -33.42 -6.83 0.11
N GLU A 182 -33.30 -6.58 1.42
CA GLU A 182 -34.23 -7.11 2.43
C GLU A 182 -35.63 -6.46 2.43
N LEU A 183 -35.83 -5.33 1.73
CA LEU A 183 -37.10 -4.59 1.75
C LEU A 183 -38.16 -5.08 0.74
N GLN A 184 -37.85 -6.01 -0.17
CA GLN A 184 -38.78 -6.44 -1.24
C GLN A 184 -38.63 -7.93 -1.56
N GLY A 185 -38.93 -8.80 -0.59
CA GLY A 185 -38.84 -10.27 -0.71
C GLY A 185 -39.82 -10.94 -1.68
N THR A 186 -39.94 -10.48 -2.93
CA THR A 186 -40.64 -11.19 -4.02
C THR A 186 -39.95 -10.96 -5.36
N ASP A 187 -39.72 -12.05 -6.09
CA ASP A 187 -38.95 -12.18 -7.34
C ASP A 187 -39.23 -11.12 -8.44
N GLU A 188 -38.40 -10.08 -8.55
CA GLU A 188 -38.26 -9.25 -9.76
C GLU A 188 -36.79 -8.89 -10.06
N ASP A 189 -36.08 -9.78 -10.75
CA ASP A 189 -34.64 -9.67 -11.07
C ASP A 189 -34.21 -8.40 -11.84
N GLU A 190 -35.10 -7.76 -12.60
CA GLU A 190 -34.74 -6.61 -13.45
C GLU A 190 -34.60 -5.30 -12.67
N ILE A 191 -35.50 -5.05 -11.71
CA ILE A 191 -35.44 -3.86 -10.85
C ILE A 191 -34.19 -3.95 -9.96
N PHE A 192 -33.89 -5.13 -9.41
CA PHE A 192 -32.68 -5.35 -8.62
C PHE A 192 -31.40 -5.15 -9.43
N LYS A 193 -31.35 -5.63 -10.68
CA LYS A 193 -30.24 -5.33 -11.60
C LYS A 193 -30.11 -3.83 -11.86
N GLY A 194 -31.22 -3.14 -12.06
CA GLY A 194 -31.26 -1.68 -12.25
C GLY A 194 -30.75 -0.90 -11.04
N LEU A 195 -31.21 -1.26 -9.84
CA LEU A 195 -30.78 -0.65 -8.57
C LEU A 195 -29.32 -0.95 -8.25
N ASN A 196 -28.87 -2.19 -8.41
CA ASN A 196 -27.46 -2.55 -8.21
C ASN A 196 -26.54 -1.79 -9.18
N ASN A 197 -26.96 -1.64 -10.43
CA ASN A 197 -26.24 -0.83 -11.41
C ASN A 197 -26.24 0.66 -11.02
N TYR A 198 -27.37 1.19 -10.54
CA TYR A 198 -27.45 2.55 -10.03
C TYR A 198 -26.51 2.80 -8.85
N PHE A 199 -26.51 1.92 -7.84
CA PHE A 199 -25.62 2.03 -6.68
C PHE A 199 -24.15 1.88 -7.07
N ARG A 200 -23.83 0.98 -8.01
CA ARG A 200 -22.49 0.89 -8.60
C ARG A 200 -22.06 2.20 -9.25
N LYS A 201 -22.91 2.82 -10.08
CA LYS A 201 -22.61 4.11 -10.71
C LYS A 201 -22.47 5.24 -9.70
N LEU A 202 -23.29 5.25 -8.66
CA LEU A 202 -23.21 6.25 -7.60
C LEU A 202 -21.88 6.12 -6.83
N ALA A 203 -21.50 4.90 -6.46
CA ALA A 203 -20.23 4.62 -5.80
C ALA A 203 -19.05 4.98 -6.70
N GLU A 204 -19.08 4.57 -7.97
CA GLU A 204 -18.05 4.94 -8.95
C GLU A 204 -17.86 6.46 -9.00
N LYS A 205 -18.95 7.23 -9.04
CA LYS A 205 -18.89 8.68 -9.03
C LYS A 205 -18.27 9.22 -7.74
N GLN A 206 -18.64 8.69 -6.57
CA GLN A 206 -18.06 9.12 -5.30
C GLN A 206 -16.57 8.81 -5.20
N ILE A 207 -16.17 7.60 -5.60
CA ILE A 207 -14.78 7.16 -5.65
C ILE A 207 -13.99 8.08 -6.58
N ARG A 208 -14.50 8.32 -7.80
CA ARG A 208 -13.89 9.24 -8.77
C ARG A 208 -13.69 10.64 -8.20
N ILE A 209 -14.72 11.22 -7.59
CA ILE A 209 -14.64 12.54 -6.94
C ILE A 209 -13.54 12.55 -5.86
N ALA A 210 -13.44 11.50 -5.05
CA ALA A 210 -12.40 11.40 -4.02
C ALA A 210 -10.99 11.40 -4.64
N PHE A 211 -10.78 10.64 -5.72
CA PHE A 211 -9.49 10.64 -6.43
C PHE A 211 -9.18 11.98 -7.10
N ASP A 212 -10.15 12.57 -7.81
CA ASP A 212 -9.99 13.88 -8.46
C ASP A 212 -9.66 14.98 -7.45
N GLN A 213 -10.34 14.97 -6.30
CA GLN A 213 -10.09 15.91 -5.21
C GLN A 213 -8.67 15.76 -4.65
N ALA A 214 -8.21 14.52 -4.43
CA ALA A 214 -6.86 14.28 -3.95
C ALA A 214 -5.78 14.67 -4.96
N GLU A 215 -6.04 14.51 -6.27
CA GLU A 215 -5.15 15.00 -7.32
C GLU A 215 -5.10 16.54 -7.35
N LYS A 216 -6.28 17.18 -7.31
CA LYS A 216 -6.42 18.64 -7.29
C LYS A 216 -5.70 19.26 -6.10
N GLU A 217 -5.78 18.68 -4.92
CA GLU A 217 -5.06 19.16 -3.72
C GLU A 217 -3.54 19.22 -3.93
N VAL A 218 -2.98 18.23 -4.62
CA VAL A 218 -1.54 18.21 -4.96
C VAL A 218 -1.21 19.30 -5.98
N GLN A 219 -2.05 19.48 -6.99
CA GLN A 219 -1.89 20.53 -8.01
C GLN A 219 -1.96 21.93 -7.38
N ASP A 220 -2.95 22.18 -6.53
CA ASP A 220 -3.13 23.43 -5.79
C ASP A 220 -1.92 23.73 -4.91
N LEU A 221 -1.35 22.71 -4.24
CA LEU A 221 -0.14 22.87 -3.43
C LEU A 221 1.08 23.26 -4.26
N HIS A 222 1.25 22.66 -5.45
CA HIS A 222 2.32 23.04 -6.38
C HIS A 222 2.14 24.48 -6.89
N GLN A 223 0.91 24.86 -7.24
CA GLN A 223 0.59 26.20 -7.71
C GLN A 223 0.89 27.26 -6.63
N ARG A 224 0.43 27.04 -5.39
CA ARG A 224 0.74 27.92 -4.25
C ARG A 224 2.24 28.04 -3.98
N THR A 225 2.98 26.94 -4.11
CA THR A 225 4.44 26.94 -3.95
C THR A 225 5.11 27.79 -5.05
N LYS A 226 4.66 27.65 -6.29
CA LYS A 226 5.15 28.42 -7.44
C LYS A 226 4.87 29.92 -7.27
N GLU A 227 3.67 30.28 -6.87
CA GLU A 227 3.27 31.67 -6.60
C GLU A 227 4.09 32.27 -5.45
N GLY A 228 4.27 31.54 -4.35
CA GLY A 228 5.11 32.00 -3.23
C GLY A 228 6.57 32.22 -3.63
N ILE A 229 7.13 31.34 -4.47
CA ILE A 229 8.47 31.51 -5.05
C ILE A 229 8.51 32.73 -5.97
N GLN A 230 7.48 32.98 -6.77
CA GLN A 230 7.42 34.14 -7.66
C GLN A 230 7.33 35.45 -6.89
N THR A 231 6.48 35.53 -5.86
CA THR A 231 6.38 36.68 -4.96
C THR A 231 7.71 36.93 -4.24
N ALA A 232 8.37 35.87 -3.77
CA ALA A 232 9.70 35.99 -3.18
C ALA A 232 10.72 36.56 -4.19
N ARG A 233 10.72 36.09 -5.45
CA ARG A 233 11.58 36.62 -6.52
C ARG A 233 11.30 38.10 -6.80
N LEU A 234 10.04 38.50 -6.89
CA LEU A 234 9.64 39.89 -7.11
C LEU A 234 10.05 40.81 -5.96
N ASN A 235 9.98 40.32 -4.72
CA ASN A 235 10.43 41.03 -3.52
C ASN A 235 11.97 41.03 -3.35
N GLY A 236 12.72 40.70 -4.40
CA GLY A 236 14.18 40.68 -4.40
C GLY A 236 14.80 39.55 -3.55
N LYS A 237 13.99 38.62 -3.01
CA LYS A 237 14.51 37.45 -2.29
C LYS A 237 15.16 36.52 -3.29
N GLN A 238 16.44 36.28 -3.09
CA GLN A 238 17.18 35.38 -3.94
C GLN A 238 16.77 33.91 -3.67
N ILE A 239 16.20 33.27 -4.67
CA ILE A 239 15.83 31.84 -4.66
C ILE A 239 16.95 31.03 -5.34
N GLY A 240 17.54 30.08 -4.62
CA GLY A 240 18.66 29.28 -5.11
C GLY A 240 20.03 29.94 -4.89
N GLN A 241 21.11 29.22 -5.25
CA GLN A 241 22.49 29.68 -5.07
C GLN A 241 22.82 30.87 -5.99
N ARG A 242 23.63 31.84 -5.52
CA ARG A 242 24.17 32.93 -6.38
C ARG A 242 24.95 32.31 -7.52
N ARG A 243 24.62 32.73 -8.75
CA ARG A 243 25.40 32.37 -9.94
C ARG A 243 26.83 32.89 -9.72
N GLY A 244 27.82 32.00 -9.69
CA GLY A 244 29.21 32.33 -9.40
C GLY A 244 29.69 32.07 -7.97
N ASN A 245 28.81 31.83 -6.98
CA ASN A 245 29.26 31.37 -5.67
C ASN A 245 29.78 29.92 -5.79
N LYS A 246 31.10 29.74 -5.71
CA LYS A 246 31.66 28.42 -5.39
C LYS A 246 31.33 28.14 -3.92
N LEU A 247 30.77 26.97 -3.63
CA LEU A 247 30.74 26.47 -2.25
C LEU A 247 32.20 26.34 -1.83
N THR A 248 32.68 27.15 -0.89
CA THR A 248 33.96 26.89 -0.23
C THR A 248 33.74 25.68 0.66
N VAL A 249 33.79 24.48 0.07
CA VAL A 249 33.68 23.25 0.82
C VAL A 249 34.97 23.16 1.64
N LYS A 250 34.89 23.11 2.97
CA LYS A 250 36.08 22.97 3.83
C LYS A 250 37.00 21.79 3.42
N LYS A 251 36.43 20.79 2.75
CA LYS A 251 37.10 19.61 2.23
C LYS A 251 37.72 19.79 0.83
N GLU A 252 37.47 20.90 0.14
CA GLU A 252 37.95 21.13 -1.24
C GLU A 252 39.46 21.29 -1.31
N ALA A 253 40.03 22.20 -0.51
CA ALA A 253 41.47 22.43 -0.46
C ALA A 253 42.28 21.16 -0.10
N PRO A 254 41.97 20.43 0.99
CA PRO A 254 42.72 19.21 1.31
C PRO A 254 42.51 18.10 0.27
N ALA A 255 41.33 18.00 -0.34
CA ALA A 255 41.12 17.01 -1.40
C ALA A 255 41.92 17.35 -2.67
N LYS A 256 41.99 18.62 -3.05
CA LYS A 256 42.80 19.09 -4.19
C LYS A 256 44.30 18.86 -3.96
N ASP A 257 44.79 19.06 -2.74
CA ASP A 257 46.18 18.78 -2.37
C ASP A 257 46.52 17.28 -2.49
N ILE A 258 45.64 16.40 -1.99
CA ILE A 258 45.80 14.94 -2.16
C ILE A 258 45.80 14.54 -3.64
N ILE A 259 44.92 15.14 -4.45
CA ILE A 259 44.86 14.88 -5.89
C ILE A 259 46.17 15.32 -6.57
N MET A 260 46.69 16.50 -6.24
CA MET A 260 47.92 17.03 -6.80
C MET A 260 49.13 16.16 -6.44
N LYS A 261 49.22 15.74 -5.17
CA LYS A 261 50.36 14.98 -4.66
C LYS A 261 50.40 13.52 -5.15
N HIS A 262 49.24 12.90 -5.34
CA HIS A 262 49.17 11.45 -5.54
C HIS A 262 48.67 11.01 -6.92
N SER A 263 47.96 11.85 -7.67
CA SER A 263 47.44 11.45 -8.98
C SER A 263 48.55 11.32 -10.03
N LYS A 264 48.53 10.22 -10.80
CA LYS A 264 49.42 10.03 -11.97
C LYS A 264 49.41 11.18 -12.98
N THR A 265 48.32 11.95 -13.04
CA THR A 265 48.19 13.10 -13.92
C THR A 265 49.06 14.28 -13.51
N PHE A 266 49.46 14.36 -12.24
CA PHE A 266 50.28 15.41 -11.65
C PHE A 266 51.60 14.82 -11.09
N ASN A 267 52.17 13.83 -11.80
CA ASN A 267 53.40 13.11 -11.42
C ASN A 267 53.34 12.28 -10.12
N GLY A 268 52.15 11.95 -9.63
CA GLY A 268 51.96 10.99 -8.53
C GLY A 268 51.97 9.52 -8.98
N THR A 269 51.81 8.61 -8.02
CA THR A 269 51.89 7.15 -8.25
C THR A 269 50.54 6.45 -8.33
N LEU A 270 49.46 7.08 -7.85
CA LEU A 270 48.14 6.46 -7.72
C LEU A 270 47.27 6.64 -8.98
N SER A 271 46.49 5.60 -9.30
CA SER A 271 45.45 5.67 -10.33
C SER A 271 44.24 6.50 -9.88
N ASP A 272 43.42 6.95 -10.84
CA ASP A 272 42.21 7.73 -10.54
C ASP A 272 41.26 7.03 -9.57
N ILE A 273 41.13 5.70 -9.67
CA ILE A 273 40.25 4.91 -8.78
C ILE A 273 40.78 4.92 -7.34
N GLU A 274 42.09 4.85 -7.17
CA GLU A 274 42.76 4.87 -5.86
C GLU A 274 42.72 6.27 -5.24
N CYS A 275 42.95 7.32 -6.03
CA CYS A 275 42.80 8.71 -5.58
C CYS A 275 41.36 9.02 -5.17
N ILE A 276 40.35 8.51 -5.88
CA ILE A 276 38.93 8.66 -5.49
C ILE A 276 38.67 8.01 -4.12
N LYS A 277 39.19 6.80 -3.90
CA LYS A 277 39.07 6.12 -2.60
C LYS A 277 39.79 6.88 -1.48
N LEU A 278 41.01 7.34 -1.74
CA LEU A 278 41.85 8.04 -0.77
C LEU A 278 41.25 9.40 -0.36
N THR A 279 40.67 10.13 -1.31
CA THR A 279 40.04 11.44 -1.06
C THR A 279 38.63 11.32 -0.48
N GLY A 280 38.00 10.14 -0.55
CA GLY A 280 36.60 9.93 -0.16
C GLY A 280 35.60 10.72 -1.01
N LEU A 281 36.00 11.18 -2.20
CA LEU A 281 35.15 11.98 -3.08
C LEU A 281 34.22 11.11 -3.92
N SER A 282 33.08 11.69 -4.31
CA SER A 282 32.30 11.12 -5.41
C SER A 282 33.08 11.23 -6.73
N ARG A 283 32.89 10.28 -7.64
CA ARG A 283 33.56 10.27 -8.97
C ARG A 283 33.42 11.61 -9.70
N ASN A 284 32.21 12.20 -9.70
CA ASN A 284 31.94 13.47 -10.38
C ASN A 284 32.70 14.64 -9.73
N THR A 285 32.79 14.66 -8.40
CA THR A 285 33.54 15.69 -7.67
C THR A 285 35.05 15.57 -7.93
N TYR A 286 35.59 14.34 -7.95
CA TYR A 286 37.01 14.09 -8.25
C TYR A 286 37.39 14.64 -9.63
N TYR A 287 36.65 14.27 -10.68
CA TYR A 287 36.99 14.72 -12.03
C TYR A 287 36.84 16.23 -12.21
N LYS A 288 35.86 16.85 -11.54
CA LYS A 288 35.73 18.31 -11.49
C LYS A 288 36.96 18.98 -10.87
N TYR A 289 37.42 18.50 -9.72
CA TYR A 289 38.61 19.07 -9.07
C TYR A 289 39.90 18.80 -9.86
N LYS A 290 40.04 17.61 -10.44
CA LYS A 290 41.16 17.27 -11.32
C LYS A 290 41.21 18.16 -12.57
N SER A 291 40.07 18.47 -13.20
CA SER A 291 40.03 19.40 -14.34
C SER A 291 40.35 20.85 -13.93
N GLU A 292 39.88 21.28 -12.76
CA GLU A 292 40.20 22.62 -12.24
C GLU A 292 41.69 22.77 -11.92
N LEU A 293 42.34 21.72 -11.39
CA LEU A 293 43.78 21.71 -11.12
C LEU A 293 44.60 21.74 -12.41
N LYS A 294 44.25 20.92 -13.41
CA LYS A 294 44.89 20.95 -14.74
C LYS A 294 44.82 22.33 -15.39
N ALA A 295 43.63 22.93 -15.40
CA ALA A 295 43.45 24.27 -15.96
C ALA A 295 44.24 25.34 -15.19
N SER A 296 44.60 25.09 -13.93
CA SER A 296 45.41 26.01 -13.12
C SER A 296 46.90 25.87 -13.42
N GLU A 297 47.39 24.66 -13.71
CA GLU A 297 48.77 24.42 -14.17
C GLU A 297 49.02 24.91 -15.60
N GLU A 298 48.02 24.79 -16.49
CA GLU A 298 48.14 25.24 -17.89
C GLU A 298 48.12 26.78 -18.04
N ASN A 299 47.63 27.50 -17.03
CA ASN A 299 47.56 28.97 -17.00
C ASN A 299 48.60 29.62 -16.06
N SER A 300 49.52 28.84 -15.49
CA SER A 300 50.63 29.32 -14.63
C SER A 300 51.96 29.26 -15.37
#